data_AF-A0A841SXL7-F1
#
_entry.id   AF-A0A841SXL7-F1
#
_cell.length_a   1.000
_cell.length_b   1.000
_cell.length_c   1.000
_cell.angle_alpha   90.00
_cell.angle_beta   90.00
_cell.angle_gamma   90.00
#
_symmetry.space_group_name_H-M   'P 1'
#
loop_
_entity.id
_entity.type
_entity.pdbx_description
1 polymer ?
#
loop_
_entity_poly.entity_id
_entity_poly.type
_entity_poly.pdbx_seq_one_letter_code
_entity_poly.pdbx_strand_id
1 'polypeptide(L)'
;MKFKKKAGWLLSTALIAIGVTSNVGGASAATSSTGGSALGEVTLSVEKFTIGQGYFLEPIQVPFYKDENGADLLLRVLGEDNMKYQGTAESNFYMTSLKDSTVEAKIPAYILSHMEAEPTARESGDEWLGELDYSKEAGWMSVINNVPPDVGPSDYRPQDGDVIRYQFTVSGYGSDFTTSQWAEGYIDFADKDDLTALVASINSSADKADKLQQADFKAAYDNAYTVLKNLESTQESVDSAYDRLAQLVDWKKRFADAGTISSWAVNAVETAVAKGYLQGSEGKLNPKATITRAEFAKLLVNVLGLDLSTSTSSSFKDVTREKWYFAYVNTASEAGFISGYNGFFQPNESITREQMASILVKALGVASSSGFVTVKDAAKISAWAKSDVEKAIAAQLMQGQDNSFDPQGRVTREMATVVALRAYDYRIGHPAVAA
;
A
#
# COMPACT_ATOMS: atom_id res chain seq x y z
N MET A 1 -61.76 6.95 -1.05
CA MET A 1 -61.31 6.80 0.35
C MET A 1 -60.04 5.95 0.34
N LYS A 2 -59.03 6.38 1.12
CA LYS A 2 -57.62 5.92 1.20
C LYS A 2 -57.49 4.38 1.24
N PHE A 3 -56.47 3.72 0.68
CA PHE A 3 -55.10 3.67 1.20
C PHE A 3 -54.07 3.25 0.14
N LYS A 4 -52.93 3.96 0.14
CA LYS A 4 -51.68 3.59 -0.53
C LYS A 4 -51.04 2.40 0.21
N LYS A 5 -50.55 1.38 -0.51
CA LYS A 5 -49.51 0.47 0.00
C LYS A 5 -48.20 0.80 -0.71
N LYS A 6 -47.34 1.58 -0.03
CA LYS A 6 -45.90 1.62 -0.29
C LYS A 6 -45.30 0.38 0.35
N ALA A 7 -44.74 -0.52 -0.43
CA ALA A 7 -43.83 -1.55 0.08
C ALA A 7 -42.45 -0.88 0.20
N GLY A 8 -42.09 -0.47 1.41
CA GLY A 8 -40.72 -0.16 1.76
C GLY A 8 -40.01 -1.47 2.10
N TRP A 9 -39.02 -1.85 1.29
CA TRP A 9 -38.03 -2.83 1.70
C TRP A 9 -36.96 -2.08 2.50
N LEU A 10 -37.09 -2.14 3.83
CA LEU A 10 -35.96 -1.96 4.74
C LEU A 10 -35.15 -3.26 4.70
N LEU A 11 -34.13 -3.29 3.85
CA LEU A 11 -33.03 -4.23 4.02
C LEU A 11 -32.14 -3.68 5.13
N SER A 12 -32.46 -4.06 6.36
CA SER A 12 -31.53 -3.98 7.49
C SER A 12 -30.47 -5.06 7.29
N THR A 13 -29.43 -4.75 6.50
CA THR A 13 -28.18 -5.49 6.56
C THR A 13 -27.44 -5.05 7.82
N ALA A 14 -27.79 -5.68 8.94
CA ALA A 14 -26.89 -5.76 10.08
C ALA A 14 -25.72 -6.66 9.67
N LEU A 15 -24.71 -6.08 9.01
CA LEU A 15 -23.37 -6.65 9.05
C LEU A 15 -22.90 -6.51 10.50
N ILE A 16 -22.97 -7.60 11.26
CA ILE A 16 -22.12 -7.77 12.43
C ILE A 16 -20.72 -8.02 11.87
N ALA A 17 -20.07 -6.94 11.46
CA ALA A 17 -18.63 -6.88 11.43
C ALA A 17 -18.22 -6.80 12.90
N ILE A 18 -17.73 -7.91 13.46
CA ILE A 18 -16.83 -7.83 14.61
C ILE A 18 -15.52 -7.26 14.05
N GLY A 19 -15.56 -5.95 13.75
CA GLY A 19 -14.37 -5.16 13.64
C GLY A 19 -13.86 -5.01 15.06
N VAL A 20 -12.87 -5.82 15.42
CA VAL A 20 -11.90 -5.35 16.39
C VAL A 20 -11.26 -4.15 15.71
N THR A 21 -11.81 -2.98 15.99
CA THR A 21 -11.15 -1.72 15.75
C THR A 21 -9.94 -1.76 16.67
N SER A 22 -8.79 -2.16 16.13
CA SER A 22 -7.51 -1.81 16.74
C SER A 22 -7.45 -0.30 16.66
N ASN A 23 -7.95 0.34 17.72
CA ASN A 23 -7.80 1.75 17.97
C ASN A 23 -6.36 2.00 18.45
N VAL A 24 -5.37 1.52 17.68
CA VAL A 24 -4.05 2.12 17.66
C VAL A 24 -4.17 3.14 16.54
N GLY A 25 -4.53 4.36 16.93
CA GLY A 25 -4.63 5.48 16.01
C GLY A 25 -3.39 5.49 15.13
N GLY A 26 -3.60 5.66 13.82
CA GLY A 26 -2.49 5.92 12.91
C GLY A 26 -1.59 6.95 13.59
N ALA A 27 -0.31 6.59 13.76
CA ALA A 27 0.70 7.47 14.30
C ALA A 27 0.82 8.67 13.34
N SER A 28 -0.10 9.62 13.48
CA SER A 28 0.08 11.01 13.12
C SER A 28 1.36 11.39 13.81
N ALA A 29 2.42 11.63 13.04
CA ALA A 29 3.72 12.11 13.48
C ALA A 29 3.54 12.98 14.71
N ALA A 30 3.77 12.38 15.89
CA ALA A 30 3.65 13.09 17.14
C ALA A 30 4.80 14.09 17.10
N THR A 31 4.48 15.35 16.79
CA THR A 31 5.41 16.46 16.89
C THR A 31 5.82 16.55 18.35
N SER A 32 6.95 15.92 18.69
CA SER A 32 7.63 16.20 19.94
C SER A 32 8.08 17.66 19.91
N SER A 33 8.02 18.30 21.06
CA SER A 33 8.45 19.67 21.31
C SER A 33 9.99 19.84 21.26
N THR A 34 10.72 18.90 20.65
CA THR A 34 12.15 19.01 20.36
C THR A 34 12.31 19.44 18.90
N GLY A 35 12.41 20.75 18.66
CA GLY A 35 12.52 21.36 17.32
C GLY A 35 13.81 21.06 16.56
N GLY A 36 14.15 19.79 16.36
CA GLY A 36 15.29 19.31 15.57
C GLY A 36 14.83 18.41 14.41
N SER A 37 15.63 18.33 13.35
CA SER A 37 15.45 17.33 12.30
C SER A 37 15.68 15.93 12.86
N ALA A 38 14.92 14.94 12.38
CA ALA A 38 15.19 13.54 12.67
C ALA A 38 16.64 13.18 12.27
N LEU A 39 17.30 12.34 13.08
CA LEU A 39 18.66 11.87 12.81
C LEU A 39 18.68 10.64 11.90
N GLY A 40 17.58 9.89 11.89
CA GLY A 40 17.37 8.69 11.11
C GLY A 40 16.02 8.06 11.49
N GLU A 41 15.79 6.85 11.02
CA GLU A 41 14.61 6.05 11.35
C GLU A 41 15.02 4.67 11.86
N VAL A 42 14.28 4.18 12.86
CA VAL A 42 14.34 2.79 13.30
C VAL A 42 13.07 2.05 12.91
N THR A 43 13.15 0.74 12.78
CA THR A 43 11.98 -0.14 12.78
C THR A 43 11.63 -0.51 14.22
N LEU A 44 10.36 -0.36 14.61
CA LEU A 44 9.85 -0.76 15.91
C LEU A 44 8.66 -1.72 15.76
N SER A 45 8.69 -2.84 16.48
CA SER A 45 7.56 -3.78 16.64
C SER A 45 7.38 -4.22 18.09
N VAL A 46 6.18 -4.67 18.42
CA VAL A 46 5.87 -5.29 19.72
C VAL A 46 5.09 -6.59 19.49
N GLU A 47 5.60 -7.69 20.01
CA GLU A 47 5.31 -9.05 19.55
C GLU A 47 4.92 -9.98 20.71
N LYS A 48 3.89 -10.79 20.49
CA LYS A 48 3.36 -11.79 21.44
C LYS A 48 3.31 -13.17 20.79
N PHE A 49 4.34 -13.53 20.03
CA PHE A 49 4.35 -14.75 19.20
C PHE A 49 4.54 -16.02 20.01
N THR A 50 5.30 -15.95 21.10
CA THR A 50 5.52 -17.06 22.05
C THR A 50 4.23 -17.55 22.71
N ILE A 51 3.19 -16.71 22.75
CA ILE A 51 1.85 -17.04 23.23
C ILE A 51 0.81 -17.06 22.10
N GLY A 52 1.25 -16.99 20.84
CA GLY A 52 0.39 -17.11 19.65
C GLY A 52 -0.61 -15.96 19.44
N GLN A 53 -0.38 -14.80 20.05
CA GLN A 53 -1.30 -13.66 20.00
C GLN A 53 -0.94 -12.60 18.94
N GLY A 54 0.12 -12.82 18.16
CA GLY A 54 0.52 -11.92 17.07
C GLY A 54 1.16 -10.61 17.54
N TYR A 55 1.01 -9.54 16.76
CA TYR A 55 1.57 -8.24 17.08
C TYR A 55 0.65 -7.46 18.03
N PHE A 56 1.24 -6.80 19.03
CA PHE A 56 0.61 -5.68 19.73
C PHE A 56 0.80 -4.40 18.91
N LEU A 57 2.03 -4.17 18.41
CA LEU A 57 2.37 -3.14 17.44
C LEU A 57 3.01 -3.81 16.23
N GLU A 58 2.34 -3.71 15.08
CA GLU A 58 2.93 -4.16 13.81
C GLU A 58 4.20 -3.35 13.48
N PRO A 59 5.16 -3.88 12.71
CA PRO A 59 6.40 -3.17 12.42
C PRO A 59 6.12 -1.81 11.77
N ILE A 60 6.69 -0.73 12.29
CA ILE A 60 6.57 0.63 11.75
C ILE A 60 7.94 1.32 11.75
N GLN A 61 8.11 2.30 10.85
CA GLN A 61 9.26 3.21 10.89
C GLN A 61 8.98 4.33 11.88
N VAL A 62 9.96 4.57 12.74
CA VAL A 62 9.89 5.58 13.79
C VAL A 62 11.11 6.49 13.63
N PRO A 63 10.93 7.78 13.33
CA PRO A 63 12.05 8.70 13.34
C PRO A 63 12.56 8.86 14.77
N PHE A 64 13.88 8.96 14.93
CA PHE A 64 14.48 9.29 16.23
C PHE A 64 15.23 10.61 16.17
N TYR A 65 15.33 11.27 17.32
CA TYR A 65 15.86 12.62 17.44
C TYR A 65 17.11 12.65 18.31
N LYS A 66 17.80 13.79 18.27
CA LYS A 66 18.98 14.01 19.11
C LYS A 66 18.63 13.83 20.59
N ASP A 67 19.52 13.12 21.29
CA ASP A 67 19.45 12.83 22.72
C ASP A 67 18.33 11.85 23.14
N GLU A 68 17.53 11.36 22.19
CA GLU A 68 16.49 10.33 22.43
C GLU A 68 17.12 8.95 22.67
N ASN A 69 16.62 8.24 23.69
CA ASN A 69 17.01 6.86 23.98
C ASN A 69 15.92 5.84 23.59
N GLY A 70 16.17 4.55 23.85
CA GLY A 70 15.19 3.50 23.55
C GLY A 70 13.90 3.60 24.37
N ALA A 71 13.96 4.10 25.60
CA ALA A 71 12.79 4.30 26.47
C ALA A 71 11.92 5.46 25.98
N ASP A 72 12.53 6.59 25.61
CA ASP A 72 11.85 7.75 25.02
C ASP A 72 11.07 7.35 23.76
N LEU A 73 11.71 6.59 22.87
CA LEU A 73 11.07 6.03 21.68
C LEU A 73 9.83 5.20 22.03
N LEU A 74 9.99 4.25 22.96
CA LEU A 74 8.91 3.34 23.34
C LEU A 74 7.74 4.10 23.98
N LEU A 75 8.02 5.03 24.90
CA LEU A 75 7.02 5.88 25.55
C LEU A 75 6.29 6.76 24.55
N ARG A 76 7.00 7.33 23.57
CA ARG A 76 6.40 8.17 22.53
C ARG A 76 5.50 7.37 21.58
N VAL A 77 5.89 6.15 21.23
CA VAL A 77 5.15 5.32 20.27
C VAL A 77 3.96 4.62 20.92
N LEU A 78 4.14 4.02 22.09
CA LEU A 78 3.08 3.27 22.76
C LEU A 78 2.18 4.18 23.60
N GLY A 79 2.72 5.27 24.14
CA GLY A 79 2.03 6.12 25.11
C GLY A 79 2.05 5.50 26.52
N GLU A 80 2.20 6.36 27.53
CA GLU A 80 2.26 5.95 28.93
C GLU A 80 1.00 5.21 29.40
N ASP A 81 -0.18 5.52 28.85
CA ASP A 81 -1.44 4.88 29.25
C ASP A 81 -1.57 3.42 28.77
N ASN A 82 -0.72 2.98 27.84
CA ASN A 82 -0.76 1.63 27.27
C ASN A 82 0.32 0.70 27.85
N MET A 83 1.12 1.18 28.80
CA MET A 83 2.22 0.42 29.37
C MET A 83 2.39 0.70 30.87
N LYS A 84 2.74 -0.33 31.63
CA LYS A 84 3.34 -0.18 32.97
C LYS A 84 4.84 -0.44 32.86
N TYR A 85 5.62 0.33 33.58
CA TYR A 85 7.07 0.21 33.59
C TYR A 85 7.65 0.57 34.95
N GLN A 86 8.88 0.10 35.18
CA GLN A 86 9.73 0.50 36.30
C GLN A 86 10.79 1.49 35.82
N GLY A 87 11.39 2.21 36.78
CA GLY A 87 12.41 3.21 36.49
C GLY A 87 11.84 4.49 35.89
N THR A 88 12.66 5.13 35.05
CA THR A 88 12.39 6.40 34.34
C THR A 88 12.94 6.29 32.93
N ALA A 89 12.53 7.15 32.01
CA ALA A 89 13.12 7.17 30.67
C ALA A 89 14.65 7.30 30.72
N GLU A 90 15.18 8.06 31.69
CA GLU A 90 16.60 8.32 31.86
C GLU A 90 17.37 7.26 32.66
N SER A 91 16.68 6.34 33.35
CA SER A 91 17.36 5.37 34.22
C SER A 91 16.51 4.15 34.55
N ASN A 92 17.10 2.96 34.37
CA ASN A 92 16.54 1.66 34.73
C ASN A 92 15.13 1.41 34.16
N PHE A 93 14.84 1.95 32.98
CA PHE A 93 13.56 1.72 32.33
C PHE A 93 13.38 0.23 32.03
N TYR A 94 12.24 -0.31 32.45
CA TYR A 94 11.85 -1.67 32.10
C TYR A 94 10.34 -1.78 31.97
N MET A 95 9.86 -2.22 30.81
CA MET A 95 8.44 -2.45 30.53
C MET A 95 7.97 -3.70 31.28
N THR A 96 7.11 -3.53 32.28
CA THR A 96 6.57 -4.65 33.07
C THR A 96 5.27 -5.18 32.49
N SER A 97 4.49 -4.35 31.80
CA SER A 97 3.19 -4.79 31.25
C SER A 97 2.71 -3.92 30.10
N LEU A 98 1.94 -4.51 29.19
CA LEU A 98 1.20 -3.79 28.16
C LEU A 98 -0.30 -3.91 28.37
N LYS A 99 -1.04 -2.87 28.00
CA LYS A 99 -2.49 -2.86 28.11
C LYS A 99 -3.13 -3.72 27.02
N ASP A 100 -3.40 -4.98 27.35
CA ASP A 100 -3.96 -5.98 26.45
C ASP A 100 -4.87 -6.95 27.21
N SER A 101 -6.16 -7.02 26.86
CA SER A 101 -7.14 -7.90 27.50
C SER A 101 -7.22 -9.31 26.86
N THR A 102 -6.35 -9.65 25.92
CA THR A 102 -6.35 -10.95 25.24
C THR A 102 -5.79 -12.02 26.17
N VAL A 103 -6.62 -13.01 26.52
CA VAL A 103 -6.26 -14.04 27.51
C VAL A 103 -5.93 -15.41 26.91
N GLU A 104 -6.49 -15.76 25.75
CA GLU A 104 -6.21 -17.05 25.10
C GLU A 104 -4.76 -17.07 24.60
N ALA A 105 -3.96 -18.01 25.11
CA ALA A 105 -2.59 -18.25 24.67
C ALA A 105 -2.51 -19.57 23.90
N LYS A 106 -1.76 -19.54 22.80
CA LYS A 106 -1.40 -20.70 21.97
C LYS A 106 0.12 -20.80 21.93
N ILE A 107 0.68 -21.32 23.02
CA ILE A 107 2.12 -21.47 23.17
C ILE A 107 2.62 -22.56 22.20
N PRO A 108 3.59 -22.26 21.32
CA PRO A 108 4.21 -23.23 20.41
C PRO A 108 4.72 -24.48 21.13
N ALA A 109 4.63 -25.63 20.45
CA ALA A 109 5.00 -26.92 21.03
C ALA A 109 6.49 -26.99 21.41
N TYR A 110 7.38 -26.35 20.65
CA TYR A 110 8.80 -26.31 20.98
C TYR A 110 9.08 -25.52 22.26
N ILE A 111 8.23 -24.56 22.63
CA ILE A 111 8.36 -23.84 23.92
C ILE A 111 7.86 -24.74 25.04
N LEU A 112 6.66 -25.32 24.88
CA LEU A 112 6.07 -26.22 25.88
C LEU A 112 7.01 -27.38 26.26
N SER A 113 7.78 -27.93 25.32
CA SER A 113 8.73 -29.01 25.61
C SER A 113 9.94 -28.60 26.45
N HIS A 114 10.21 -27.30 26.58
CA HIS A 114 11.34 -26.76 27.35
C HIS A 114 10.90 -26.14 28.69
N MET A 115 9.59 -25.99 28.94
CA MET A 115 9.08 -25.46 30.20
C MET A 115 9.19 -26.48 31.34
N GLU A 116 9.65 -26.04 32.51
CA GLU A 116 9.75 -26.91 33.70
C GLU A 116 8.38 -27.27 34.31
N ALA A 117 7.35 -26.47 34.02
CA ALA A 117 6.00 -26.64 34.51
C ALA A 117 4.97 -26.23 33.45
N GLU A 118 3.77 -26.78 33.54
CA GLU A 118 2.65 -26.39 32.69
C GLU A 118 2.35 -24.89 32.80
N PRO A 119 2.06 -24.21 31.66
CA PRO A 119 1.68 -22.81 31.68
C PRO A 119 0.48 -22.56 32.59
N THR A 120 0.56 -21.51 33.38
CA THR A 120 -0.55 -20.99 34.16
C THR A 120 -1.55 -20.23 33.26
N ALA A 121 -2.77 -20.05 33.75
CA ALA A 121 -3.75 -19.21 33.07
C ALA A 121 -3.61 -17.76 33.52
N ARG A 122 -3.80 -16.82 32.59
CA ARG A 122 -3.98 -15.40 32.88
C ARG A 122 -5.42 -15.13 33.34
N GLU A 123 -5.59 -14.26 34.34
CA GLU A 123 -6.92 -13.98 34.91
C GLU A 123 -7.85 -13.29 33.89
N SER A 124 -9.09 -13.77 33.81
CA SER A 124 -10.12 -13.16 32.96
C SER A 124 -10.55 -11.81 33.56
N GLY A 125 -10.44 -10.74 32.78
CA GLY A 125 -10.73 -9.38 33.22
C GLY A 125 -9.50 -8.57 33.59
N ASP A 126 -8.30 -9.16 33.55
CA ASP A 126 -7.07 -8.36 33.57
C ASP A 126 -6.89 -7.62 32.24
N GLU A 127 -6.57 -6.33 32.34
CA GLU A 127 -6.29 -5.47 31.20
C GLU A 127 -4.80 -5.42 30.86
N TRP A 128 -3.92 -6.08 31.63
CA TRP A 128 -2.47 -5.94 31.50
C TRP A 128 -1.77 -7.27 31.23
N LEU A 129 -1.14 -7.42 30.07
CA LEU A 129 -0.24 -8.54 29.79
C LEU A 129 1.12 -8.20 30.40
N GLY A 130 1.41 -8.79 31.55
CA GLY A 130 2.54 -8.45 32.39
C GLY A 130 3.52 -9.58 32.60
N GLU A 131 4.58 -9.26 33.33
CA GLU A 131 5.48 -10.25 33.89
C GLU A 131 4.71 -11.27 34.73
N LEU A 132 5.24 -12.50 34.76
CA LEU A 132 4.67 -13.62 35.50
C LEU A 132 3.33 -14.16 34.95
N ASP A 133 2.79 -13.56 33.87
CA ASP A 133 1.65 -14.13 33.16
C ASP A 133 2.07 -15.41 32.42
N TYR A 134 1.26 -16.46 32.54
CA TYR A 134 1.48 -17.79 31.95
C TYR A 134 2.68 -18.56 32.52
N SER A 135 3.76 -17.95 32.98
CA SER A 135 4.85 -18.65 33.68
C SER A 135 5.64 -17.71 34.60
N LYS A 136 6.43 -18.28 35.52
CA LYS A 136 7.31 -17.48 36.40
C LYS A 136 8.49 -16.80 35.69
N GLU A 137 8.75 -17.20 34.45
CA GLU A 137 9.86 -16.69 33.63
C GLU A 137 9.36 -15.70 32.57
N ALA A 138 8.04 -15.45 32.54
CA ALA A 138 7.42 -14.61 31.55
C ALA A 138 7.67 -13.13 31.81
N GLY A 139 7.88 -12.38 30.72
CA GLY A 139 8.20 -10.96 30.78
C GLY A 139 8.40 -10.35 29.39
N TRP A 140 8.77 -9.07 29.37
CA TRP A 140 9.01 -8.32 28.14
C TRP A 140 10.50 -8.13 27.92
N MET A 141 10.96 -8.39 26.70
CA MET A 141 12.37 -8.31 26.36
C MET A 141 12.55 -7.61 25.03
N SER A 142 13.68 -6.95 24.83
CA SER A 142 14.03 -6.31 23.57
C SER A 142 15.10 -7.11 22.83
N VAL A 143 15.00 -7.15 21.51
CA VAL A 143 16.03 -7.60 20.59
C VAL A 143 16.29 -6.46 19.61
N ILE A 144 17.56 -6.15 19.37
CA ILE A 144 18.00 -5.09 18.48
C ILE A 144 18.93 -5.69 17.45
N ASN A 145 18.57 -5.58 16.18
CA ASN A 145 19.34 -6.16 15.08
C ASN A 145 19.64 -7.66 15.32
N ASN A 146 18.58 -8.41 15.65
CA ASN A 146 18.56 -9.84 15.97
C ASN A 146 19.43 -10.25 17.19
N VAL A 147 19.91 -9.27 17.96
CA VAL A 147 20.77 -9.47 19.14
C VAL A 147 20.12 -8.86 20.38
N PRO A 148 20.02 -9.59 21.50
CA PRO A 148 19.64 -9.01 22.78
C PRO A 148 20.64 -7.91 23.20
N PRO A 149 20.20 -6.69 23.52
CA PRO A 149 21.11 -5.60 23.83
C PRO A 149 21.78 -5.80 25.20
N ASP A 150 23.02 -5.35 25.33
CA ASP A 150 23.77 -5.35 26.60
C ASP A 150 23.26 -4.33 27.62
N VAL A 151 22.43 -3.38 27.17
CA VAL A 151 21.92 -2.27 27.96
C VAL A 151 20.41 -2.19 27.85
N GLY A 152 19.76 -1.68 28.91
CA GLY A 152 18.33 -1.43 28.91
C GLY A 152 17.94 -0.21 28.04
N PRO A 153 16.63 -0.01 27.79
CA PRO A 153 16.14 1.06 26.92
C PRO A 153 16.59 2.49 27.29
N SER A 154 16.78 2.80 28.58
CA SER A 154 17.28 4.12 29.02
C SER A 154 18.69 4.44 28.54
N ASP A 155 19.53 3.41 28.44
CA ASP A 155 20.95 3.54 28.09
C ASP A 155 21.20 3.24 26.61
N TYR A 156 20.25 2.58 25.94
CA TYR A 156 20.30 2.35 24.50
C TYR A 156 20.23 3.67 23.71
N ARG A 157 21.01 3.77 22.63
CA ARG A 157 20.99 4.91 21.71
C ARG A 157 20.67 4.44 20.30
N PRO A 158 19.51 4.82 19.74
CA PRO A 158 19.09 4.42 18.40
C PRO A 158 20.06 4.87 17.31
N GLN A 159 20.20 4.04 16.30
CA GLN A 159 20.96 4.28 15.08
C GLN A 159 20.04 4.13 13.87
N ASP A 160 20.36 4.85 12.79
CA ASP A 160 19.60 4.77 11.55
C ASP A 160 19.61 3.34 11.00
N GLY A 161 18.43 2.80 10.74
CA GLY A 161 18.23 1.44 10.24
C GLY A 161 18.07 0.35 11.30
N ASP A 162 18.18 0.65 12.60
CA ASP A 162 17.99 -0.38 13.64
C ASP A 162 16.62 -1.05 13.53
N VAL A 163 16.58 -2.36 13.78
CA VAL A 163 15.35 -3.13 13.97
C VAL A 163 15.19 -3.49 15.44
N ILE A 164 14.30 -2.78 16.12
CA ILE A 164 14.03 -2.91 17.55
C ILE A 164 12.71 -3.68 17.74
N ARG A 165 12.79 -4.87 18.29
CA ARG A 165 11.63 -5.74 18.55
C ARG A 165 11.46 -5.94 20.04
N TYR A 166 10.31 -5.57 20.58
CA TYR A 166 9.94 -5.94 21.95
C TYR A 166 9.08 -7.21 21.91
N GLN A 167 9.55 -8.29 22.51
CA GLN A 167 8.96 -9.61 22.43
C GLN A 167 8.59 -10.10 23.83
N PHE A 168 7.38 -10.65 23.97
CA PHE A 168 6.98 -11.33 25.20
C PHE A 168 7.66 -12.70 25.24
N THR A 169 8.41 -12.99 26.30
CA THR A 169 8.88 -14.35 26.61
C THR A 169 7.88 -15.02 27.53
N VAL A 170 7.65 -16.32 27.35
CA VAL A 170 6.89 -17.16 28.27
C VAL A 170 7.78 -18.20 28.95
N SER A 171 9.04 -18.37 28.52
CA SER A 171 9.97 -19.35 29.07
C SER A 171 11.43 -18.99 28.79
N GLY A 172 12.32 -19.30 29.73
CA GLY A 172 13.77 -19.21 29.53
C GLY A 172 14.33 -17.80 29.38
N TYR A 173 13.60 -16.77 29.83
CA TYR A 173 14.03 -15.37 29.77
C TYR A 173 14.53 -14.99 28.37
N GLY A 174 13.75 -15.31 27.33
CA GLY A 174 14.04 -15.00 25.93
C GLY A 174 14.62 -16.14 25.10
N SER A 175 15.08 -17.24 25.71
CA SER A 175 15.51 -18.44 24.97
C SER A 175 14.41 -19.03 24.07
N ASP A 176 13.15 -18.68 24.31
CA ASP A 176 12.01 -19.10 23.54
C ASP A 176 11.79 -18.33 22.22
N PHE A 177 12.52 -17.24 21.96
CA PHE A 177 12.46 -16.52 20.67
C PHE A 177 13.81 -16.01 20.14
N THR A 178 14.90 -16.08 20.92
CA THR A 178 16.24 -15.64 20.47
C THR A 178 17.36 -16.43 21.15
N THR A 179 18.58 -16.24 20.68
CA THR A 179 19.81 -16.68 21.36
C THR A 179 20.50 -15.46 21.97
N SER A 180 20.94 -15.58 23.22
CA SER A 180 21.67 -14.52 23.92
C SER A 180 23.08 -14.98 24.30
N GLN A 181 23.90 -14.05 24.78
CA GLN A 181 25.22 -14.39 25.32
C GLN A 181 25.16 -15.18 26.65
N TRP A 182 23.98 -15.26 27.27
CA TRP A 182 23.78 -15.89 28.58
C TRP A 182 23.05 -17.24 28.51
N ALA A 183 22.28 -17.46 27.44
CA ALA A 183 21.48 -18.65 27.24
C ALA A 183 21.28 -18.92 25.74
N GLU A 184 21.39 -20.19 25.37
CA GLU A 184 21.10 -20.67 24.02
C GLU A 184 19.59 -20.62 23.77
N GLY A 185 19.20 -20.32 22.53
CA GLY A 185 17.82 -20.42 22.09
C GLY A 185 17.33 -21.88 22.07
N TYR A 186 16.04 -22.09 22.26
CA TYR A 186 15.44 -23.43 22.21
C TYR A 186 15.46 -24.05 20.81
N ILE A 187 15.61 -23.22 19.78
CA ILE A 187 15.81 -23.60 18.39
C ILE A 187 16.80 -22.63 17.73
N ASP A 188 17.22 -22.97 16.52
CA ASP A 188 17.95 -22.04 15.65
C ASP A 188 16.96 -21.07 15.01
N PHE A 189 16.94 -19.83 15.51
CA PHE A 189 16.03 -18.79 15.04
C PHE A 189 16.59 -18.11 13.79
N ALA A 190 15.76 -18.00 12.75
CA ALA A 190 16.10 -17.20 11.59
C ALA A 190 16.24 -15.72 11.97
N ASP A 191 17.19 -15.04 11.32
CA ASP A 191 17.27 -13.59 11.32
C ASP A 191 16.15 -13.02 10.45
N LYS A 192 15.31 -12.19 11.06
CA LYS A 192 14.08 -11.63 10.47
C LYS A 192 14.16 -10.13 10.23
N ASP A 193 15.31 -9.51 10.46
CA ASP A 193 15.37 -8.05 10.55
C ASP A 193 15.10 -7.36 9.21
N ASP A 194 15.72 -7.82 8.13
CA ASP A 194 15.50 -7.25 6.79
C ASP A 194 14.03 -7.36 6.33
N LEU A 195 13.40 -8.50 6.60
CA LEU A 195 11.98 -8.69 6.30
C LEU A 195 11.10 -7.80 7.19
N THR A 196 11.46 -7.64 8.45
CA THR A 196 10.74 -6.79 9.41
C THR A 196 10.85 -5.31 9.01
N ALA A 197 12.05 -4.84 8.65
CA ALA A 197 12.30 -3.49 8.16
C ALA A 197 11.57 -3.20 6.84
N LEU A 198 11.55 -4.17 5.91
CA LEU A 198 10.80 -4.05 4.67
C LEU A 198 9.29 -3.91 4.93
N VAL A 199 8.74 -4.75 5.81
CA VAL A 199 7.33 -4.64 6.22
C VAL A 199 7.06 -3.30 6.90
N ALA A 200 7.97 -2.81 7.76
CA ALA A 200 7.85 -1.52 8.42
C ALA A 200 7.82 -0.34 7.44
N SER A 201 8.67 -0.37 6.40
CA SER A 201 8.68 0.64 5.34
C SER A 201 7.35 0.67 4.57
N ILE A 202 6.76 -0.51 4.29
CA ILE A 202 5.45 -0.61 3.65
C ILE A 202 4.36 -0.11 4.58
N ASN A 203 4.42 -0.46 5.86
CA ASN A 203 3.46 -0.05 6.88
C ASN A 203 3.40 1.46 7.08
N SER A 204 4.53 2.12 6.91
CA SER A 204 4.70 3.57 7.10
C SER A 204 4.51 4.35 5.79
N SER A 205 4.37 3.65 4.65
CA SER A 205 4.21 4.28 3.34
C SER A 205 2.79 4.81 3.11
N ALA A 206 2.71 6.04 2.57
CA ALA A 206 1.43 6.68 2.25
C ALA A 206 0.62 5.92 1.18
N ASP A 207 1.27 5.10 0.36
CA ASP A 207 0.66 4.32 -0.73
C ASP A 207 0.38 2.84 -0.35
N LYS A 208 0.50 2.46 0.93
CA LYS A 208 0.18 1.10 1.41
C LYS A 208 -1.18 0.62 0.94
N ALA A 209 -2.21 1.44 1.08
CA ALA A 209 -3.59 1.08 0.73
C ALA A 209 -3.74 0.81 -0.78
N ASP A 210 -3.04 1.57 -1.63
CA ASP A 210 -3.03 1.38 -3.08
C ASP A 210 -2.27 0.09 -3.46
N LYS A 211 -1.12 -0.16 -2.80
CA LYS A 211 -0.34 -1.39 -2.98
C LYS A 211 -1.14 -2.65 -2.61
N LEU A 212 -1.87 -2.64 -1.49
CA LEU A 212 -2.65 -3.79 -1.01
C LEU A 212 -3.88 -4.12 -1.87
N GLN A 213 -4.32 -3.22 -2.76
CA GLN A 213 -5.33 -3.55 -3.77
C GLN A 213 -4.78 -4.44 -4.89
N GLN A 214 -3.46 -4.51 -5.06
CA GLN A 214 -2.82 -5.36 -6.05
C GLN A 214 -2.70 -6.78 -5.46
N ALA A 215 -3.41 -7.75 -6.05
CA ALA A 215 -3.51 -9.11 -5.52
C ALA A 215 -2.15 -9.78 -5.26
N ASP A 216 -1.19 -9.63 -6.17
CA ASP A 216 0.16 -10.20 -6.04
C ASP A 216 0.95 -9.56 -4.89
N PHE A 217 0.82 -8.24 -4.70
CA PHE A 217 1.45 -7.52 -3.60
C PHE A 217 0.84 -7.93 -2.27
N LYS A 218 -0.49 -7.98 -2.20
CA LYS A 218 -1.20 -8.43 -1.00
C LYS A 218 -0.79 -9.85 -0.62
N ALA A 219 -0.72 -10.78 -1.57
CA ALA A 219 -0.31 -12.15 -1.30
C ALA A 219 1.13 -12.24 -0.77
N ALA A 220 2.07 -11.49 -1.34
CA ALA A 220 3.46 -11.43 -0.85
C ALA A 220 3.56 -10.81 0.55
N TYR A 221 2.81 -9.73 0.80
CA TYR A 221 2.74 -9.06 2.10
C TYR A 221 2.12 -9.97 3.17
N ASP A 222 1.02 -10.66 2.88
CA ASP A 222 0.39 -11.62 3.79
C ASP A 222 1.34 -12.81 4.09
N ASN A 223 2.11 -13.26 3.09
CA ASN A 223 3.14 -14.29 3.28
C ASN A 223 4.27 -13.82 4.20
N ALA A 224 4.75 -12.58 4.02
CA ALA A 224 5.75 -11.99 4.91
C ALA A 224 5.27 -11.99 6.37
N TYR A 225 4.04 -11.57 6.65
CA TYR A 225 3.48 -11.66 8.00
C TYR A 225 3.36 -13.08 8.53
N THR A 226 3.06 -14.05 7.66
CA THR A 226 2.99 -15.46 8.06
C THR A 226 4.35 -15.97 8.52
N VAL A 227 5.40 -15.66 7.77
CA VAL A 227 6.80 -16.03 8.09
C VAL A 227 7.31 -15.28 9.32
N LEU A 228 7.05 -13.97 9.43
CA LEU A 228 7.47 -13.18 10.58
C LEU A 228 6.88 -13.69 11.89
N LYS A 229 5.56 -13.97 11.92
CA LYS A 229 4.86 -14.44 13.13
C LYS A 229 5.20 -15.87 13.54
N ASN A 230 5.63 -16.71 12.61
CA ASN A 230 6.02 -18.08 12.92
C ASN A 230 7.48 -18.14 13.40
N LEU A 231 7.69 -18.31 14.72
CA LEU A 231 9.02 -18.37 15.33
C LEU A 231 9.88 -19.53 14.77
N GLU A 232 9.26 -20.62 14.31
CA GLU A 232 9.95 -21.79 13.71
C GLU A 232 10.26 -21.62 12.21
N SER A 233 10.08 -20.43 11.64
CA SER A 233 10.42 -20.18 10.23
C SER A 233 11.92 -20.32 9.99
N THR A 234 12.29 -21.03 8.92
CA THR A 234 13.70 -21.20 8.52
C THR A 234 14.24 -19.94 7.85
N GLN A 235 15.57 -19.74 7.86
CA GLN A 235 16.20 -18.62 7.15
C GLN A 235 15.82 -18.59 5.67
N GLU A 236 15.79 -19.75 5.00
CA GLU A 236 15.37 -19.85 3.59
C GLU A 236 13.95 -19.31 3.36
N SER A 237 13.01 -19.57 4.28
CA SER A 237 11.64 -19.07 4.17
C SER A 237 11.55 -17.55 4.40
N VAL A 238 12.41 -17.01 5.27
CA VAL A 238 12.54 -15.57 5.51
C VAL A 238 13.11 -14.88 4.28
N ASP A 239 14.22 -15.37 3.76
CA ASP A 239 14.89 -14.82 2.58
C ASP A 239 13.96 -14.84 1.36
N SER A 240 13.24 -15.95 1.15
CA SER A 240 12.27 -16.07 0.05
C SER A 240 11.11 -15.07 0.18
N ALA A 241 10.59 -14.87 1.39
CA ALA A 241 9.55 -13.90 1.64
C ALA A 241 10.04 -12.46 1.42
N TYR A 242 11.27 -12.15 1.87
CA TYR A 242 11.93 -10.87 1.64
C TYR A 242 12.11 -10.61 0.14
N ASP A 243 12.76 -11.51 -0.59
CA ASP A 243 13.03 -11.35 -2.02
C ASP A 243 11.74 -11.11 -2.81
N ARG A 244 10.70 -11.89 -2.50
CA ARG A 244 9.41 -11.75 -3.17
C ARG A 244 8.76 -10.40 -2.88
N LEU A 245 8.77 -9.94 -1.64
CA LEU A 245 8.16 -8.68 -1.27
C LEU A 245 8.99 -7.48 -1.78
N ALA A 246 10.31 -7.54 -1.66
CA ALA A 246 11.25 -6.51 -2.09
C ALA A 246 11.17 -6.26 -3.61
N GLN A 247 11.03 -7.34 -4.40
CA GLN A 247 10.80 -7.23 -5.84
C GLN A 247 9.54 -6.43 -6.17
N LEU A 248 8.50 -6.51 -5.33
CA LEU A 248 7.22 -5.83 -5.58
C LEU A 248 7.21 -4.38 -5.08
N VAL A 249 8.09 -4.03 -4.14
CA VAL A 249 8.32 -2.64 -3.70
C VAL A 249 9.10 -1.86 -4.76
N ASP A 250 10.18 -2.43 -5.32
CA ASP A 250 10.88 -1.82 -6.45
C ASP A 250 10.13 -2.11 -7.76
N TRP A 251 9.27 -1.18 -8.16
CA TRP A 251 8.40 -1.42 -9.30
C TRP A 251 9.16 -1.68 -10.61
N LYS A 252 10.40 -1.21 -10.75
CA LYS A 252 11.21 -1.46 -11.95
C LYS A 252 11.67 -2.91 -12.01
N LYS A 253 11.98 -3.54 -10.88
CA LYS A 253 12.34 -4.97 -10.81
C LYS A 253 11.18 -5.92 -11.10
N ARG A 254 9.94 -5.42 -11.06
CA ARG A 254 8.74 -6.20 -11.43
C ARG A 254 8.63 -6.44 -12.93
N PHE A 255 9.25 -5.58 -13.75
CA PHE A 255 9.06 -5.60 -15.20
C PHE A 255 10.40 -5.64 -15.93
N ALA A 256 10.63 -6.73 -16.68
CA ALA A 256 11.89 -6.95 -17.40
C ALA A 256 12.20 -5.87 -18.45
N ASP A 257 11.18 -5.13 -18.90
CA ASP A 257 11.28 -4.05 -19.88
C ASP A 257 11.13 -2.65 -19.28
N ALA A 258 11.15 -2.49 -17.95
CA ALA A 258 11.09 -1.17 -17.30
C ALA A 258 12.21 -0.23 -17.77
N GLY A 259 13.39 -0.78 -18.06
CA GLY A 259 14.53 -0.02 -18.61
C GLY A 259 14.30 0.53 -20.03
N THR A 260 13.24 0.12 -20.72
CA THR A 260 12.88 0.64 -22.06
C THR A 260 11.96 1.86 -21.99
N ILE A 261 11.42 2.18 -20.82
CA ILE A 261 10.54 3.34 -20.63
C ILE A 261 11.34 4.61 -20.92
N SER A 262 10.77 5.50 -21.74
CA SER A 262 11.43 6.77 -21.99
C SER A 262 11.49 7.62 -20.72
N SER A 263 12.59 8.35 -20.52
CA SER A 263 12.80 9.18 -19.32
C SER A 263 11.64 10.12 -18.99
N TRP A 264 11.00 10.71 -20.01
CA TRP A 264 9.84 11.58 -19.87
C TRP A 264 8.56 10.88 -19.40
N ALA A 265 8.49 9.54 -19.48
CA ALA A 265 7.35 8.74 -19.08
C ALA A 265 7.53 8.05 -17.72
N VAL A 266 8.76 7.96 -17.20
CA VAL A 266 9.09 7.13 -16.02
C VAL A 266 8.19 7.45 -14.84
N ASN A 267 8.08 8.72 -14.44
CA ASN A 267 7.28 9.12 -13.27
C ASN A 267 5.79 8.81 -13.44
N ALA A 268 5.28 8.96 -14.67
CA ALA A 268 3.88 8.67 -14.96
C ALA A 268 3.61 7.16 -14.93
N VAL A 269 4.52 6.37 -15.48
CA VAL A 269 4.41 4.91 -15.46
C VAL A 269 4.53 4.37 -14.03
N GLU A 270 5.49 4.87 -13.26
CA GLU A 270 5.65 4.56 -11.83
C GLU A 270 4.36 4.82 -11.05
N THR A 271 3.81 6.03 -11.17
CA THR A 271 2.59 6.43 -10.48
C THR A 271 1.40 5.54 -10.90
N ALA A 272 1.26 5.28 -12.20
CA ALA A 272 0.18 4.44 -12.71
C ALA A 272 0.31 2.98 -12.27
N VAL A 273 1.53 2.44 -12.14
CA VAL A 273 1.78 1.10 -11.59
C VAL A 273 1.48 1.06 -10.09
N ALA A 274 1.95 2.05 -9.34
CA ALA A 274 1.72 2.14 -7.89
C ALA A 274 0.22 2.19 -7.56
N LYS A 275 -0.55 2.99 -8.32
CA LYS A 275 -2.00 3.11 -8.19
C LYS A 275 -2.81 1.99 -8.87
N GLY A 276 -2.15 1.02 -9.49
CA GLY A 276 -2.80 -0.10 -10.19
C GLY A 276 -3.54 0.27 -11.48
N TYR A 277 -3.40 1.51 -11.96
CA TYR A 277 -3.99 2.01 -13.20
C TYR A 277 -3.35 1.39 -14.44
N LEU A 278 -2.05 1.13 -14.39
CA LEU A 278 -1.28 0.44 -15.42
C LEU A 278 -0.82 -0.91 -14.89
N GLN A 279 -1.14 -1.96 -15.64
CA GLN A 279 -0.73 -3.33 -15.33
C GLN A 279 0.08 -3.89 -16.50
N GLY A 280 1.11 -4.66 -16.16
CA GLY A 280 1.87 -5.44 -17.12
C GLY A 280 1.22 -6.79 -17.44
N SER A 281 1.85 -7.54 -18.32
CA SER A 281 1.51 -8.91 -18.66
C SER A 281 2.81 -9.69 -18.87
N GLU A 282 2.88 -10.93 -18.40
CA GLU A 282 4.06 -11.80 -18.55
C GLU A 282 5.37 -11.14 -18.06
N GLY A 283 5.29 -10.40 -16.94
CA GLY A 283 6.44 -9.69 -16.38
C GLY A 283 6.95 -8.50 -17.20
N LYS A 284 6.11 -7.92 -18.08
CA LYS A 284 6.45 -6.75 -18.92
C LYS A 284 5.35 -5.69 -18.93
N LEU A 285 5.72 -4.42 -19.01
CA LEU A 285 4.79 -3.29 -19.18
C LEU A 285 4.43 -3.04 -20.65
N ASN A 286 5.31 -3.45 -21.56
CA ASN A 286 5.28 -3.20 -22.99
C ASN A 286 5.12 -1.69 -23.32
N PRO A 287 5.98 -0.79 -22.78
CA PRO A 287 5.75 0.65 -22.83
C PRO A 287 5.71 1.21 -24.26
N LYS A 288 6.42 0.57 -25.19
CA LYS A 288 6.48 0.96 -26.62
C LYS A 288 5.39 0.33 -27.49
N ALA A 289 4.64 -0.65 -26.97
CA ALA A 289 3.55 -1.25 -27.72
C ALA A 289 2.42 -0.24 -27.92
N THR A 290 1.72 -0.32 -29.05
CA THR A 290 0.56 0.52 -29.31
C THR A 290 -0.61 0.12 -28.41
N ILE A 291 -1.28 1.10 -27.82
CA ILE A 291 -2.43 0.87 -26.96
C ILE A 291 -3.72 0.79 -27.79
N THR A 292 -4.60 -0.13 -27.42
CA THR A 292 -5.93 -0.24 -28.03
C THR A 292 -6.90 0.79 -27.47
N ARG A 293 -8.00 1.04 -28.19
CA ARG A 293 -9.08 1.93 -27.76
C ARG A 293 -9.71 1.48 -26.44
N ALA A 294 -9.89 0.17 -26.24
CA ALA A 294 -10.42 -0.39 -25.00
C ALA A 294 -9.46 -0.23 -23.81
N GLU A 295 -8.17 -0.48 -24.01
CA GLU A 295 -7.16 -0.28 -22.96
C GLU A 295 -7.07 1.18 -22.55
N PHE A 296 -7.11 2.11 -23.51
CA PHE A 296 -7.12 3.53 -23.20
C PHE A 296 -8.39 3.95 -22.43
N ALA A 297 -9.56 3.44 -22.81
CA ALA A 297 -10.80 3.69 -22.06
C ALA A 297 -10.72 3.18 -20.62
N LYS A 298 -10.23 1.95 -20.40
CA LYS A 298 -10.00 1.40 -19.06
C LYS A 298 -9.03 2.27 -18.24
N LEU A 299 -7.90 2.64 -18.83
CA LEU A 299 -6.90 3.48 -18.17
C LEU A 299 -7.51 4.82 -17.74
N LEU A 300 -8.24 5.50 -18.63
CA LEU A 300 -8.84 6.79 -18.32
C LEU A 300 -9.95 6.69 -17.26
N VAL A 301 -10.83 5.68 -17.34
CA VAL A 301 -11.87 5.43 -16.33
C VAL A 301 -11.28 5.23 -14.93
N ASN A 302 -10.20 4.43 -14.83
CA ASN A 302 -9.52 4.16 -13.56
C ASN A 302 -8.81 5.40 -13.03
N VAL A 303 -8.08 6.10 -13.89
CA VAL A 303 -7.33 7.31 -13.51
C VAL A 303 -8.28 8.43 -13.07
N LEU A 304 -9.46 8.53 -13.69
CA LEU A 304 -10.49 9.49 -13.31
C LEU A 304 -11.38 9.00 -12.15
N GLY A 305 -11.12 7.81 -11.59
CA GLY A 305 -11.84 7.29 -10.42
C GLY A 305 -13.34 7.17 -10.62
N LEU A 306 -13.79 6.75 -11.81
CA LEU A 306 -15.22 6.56 -12.07
C LEU A 306 -15.70 5.18 -11.59
N ASP A 307 -16.91 5.15 -11.02
CA ASP A 307 -17.60 3.91 -10.72
C ASP A 307 -17.93 3.16 -12.02
N LEU A 308 -17.67 1.86 -12.03
CA LEU A 308 -17.94 1.03 -13.19
C LEU A 308 -19.44 0.90 -13.44
N SER A 309 -19.83 1.11 -14.69
CA SER A 309 -21.20 0.96 -15.16
C SER A 309 -21.80 -0.39 -14.79
N THR A 310 -23.02 -0.35 -14.26
CA THR A 310 -23.85 -1.53 -13.96
C THR A 310 -24.74 -1.94 -15.12
N SER A 311 -24.64 -1.27 -16.28
CA SER A 311 -25.44 -1.56 -17.46
C SER A 311 -25.23 -2.99 -17.94
N THR A 312 -26.33 -3.65 -18.33
CA THR A 312 -26.31 -5.03 -18.84
C THR A 312 -26.24 -5.09 -20.36
N SER A 313 -26.33 -3.94 -21.04
CA SER A 313 -26.24 -3.79 -22.49
C SER A 313 -25.25 -2.68 -22.86
N SER A 314 -24.77 -2.71 -24.10
CA SER A 314 -23.91 -1.69 -24.69
C SER A 314 -24.61 -1.01 -25.86
N SER A 315 -24.34 0.27 -26.08
CA SER A 315 -24.70 0.98 -27.30
C SER A 315 -23.88 0.55 -28.52
N PHE A 316 -22.80 -0.21 -28.30
CA PHE A 316 -21.89 -0.69 -29.35
C PHE A 316 -22.08 -2.19 -29.61
N LYS A 317 -22.22 -2.56 -30.88
CA LYS A 317 -22.49 -3.95 -31.32
C LYS A 317 -21.31 -4.90 -31.08
N ASP A 318 -20.09 -4.38 -31.00
CA ASP A 318 -18.84 -5.13 -30.80
C ASP A 318 -18.32 -5.09 -29.35
N VAL A 319 -19.14 -4.61 -28.41
CA VAL A 319 -18.82 -4.57 -26.98
C VAL A 319 -19.80 -5.47 -26.23
N THR A 320 -19.44 -6.74 -26.10
CA THR A 320 -20.27 -7.77 -25.46
C THR A 320 -19.90 -7.98 -23.99
N ARG A 321 -20.86 -8.44 -23.19
CA ARG A 321 -20.77 -8.50 -21.72
C ARG A 321 -19.64 -9.39 -21.20
N GLU A 322 -19.24 -10.38 -21.99
CA GLU A 322 -18.22 -11.36 -21.65
C GLU A 322 -16.79 -10.82 -21.78
N LYS A 323 -16.62 -9.62 -22.37
CA LYS A 323 -15.31 -9.02 -22.61
C LYS A 323 -14.88 -8.18 -21.41
N TRP A 324 -13.61 -8.29 -21.04
CA TRP A 324 -13.01 -7.56 -19.91
C TRP A 324 -13.20 -6.04 -19.99
N TYR A 325 -13.29 -5.49 -21.21
CA TYR A 325 -13.44 -4.05 -21.44
C TYR A 325 -14.90 -3.55 -21.37
N PHE A 326 -15.89 -4.45 -21.25
CA PHE A 326 -17.31 -4.10 -21.35
C PHE A 326 -17.70 -2.99 -20.36
N ALA A 327 -17.40 -3.19 -19.07
CA ALA A 327 -17.74 -2.23 -18.03
C ALA A 327 -17.05 -0.87 -18.25
N TYR A 328 -15.75 -0.88 -18.60
CA TYR A 328 -14.97 0.34 -18.83
C TYR A 328 -15.47 1.14 -20.04
N VAL A 329 -15.73 0.47 -21.16
CA VAL A 329 -16.23 1.12 -22.38
C VAL A 329 -17.62 1.69 -22.14
N ASN A 330 -18.52 0.96 -21.47
CA ASN A 330 -19.84 1.50 -21.13
C ASN A 330 -19.74 2.70 -20.18
N THR A 331 -18.91 2.62 -19.15
CA THR A 331 -18.67 3.73 -18.21
C THR A 331 -18.21 4.99 -18.96
N ALA A 332 -17.21 4.86 -19.83
CA ALA A 332 -16.70 5.98 -20.61
C ALA A 332 -17.75 6.52 -21.61
N SER A 333 -18.62 5.65 -22.15
CA SER A 333 -19.68 6.03 -23.09
C SER A 333 -20.80 6.78 -22.38
N GLU A 334 -21.25 6.27 -21.23
CA GLU A 334 -22.28 6.87 -20.37
C GLU A 334 -21.83 8.22 -19.82
N ALA A 335 -20.55 8.36 -19.49
CA ALA A 335 -19.93 9.62 -19.11
C ALA A 335 -19.72 10.59 -20.29
N GLY A 336 -20.01 10.18 -21.53
CA GLY A 336 -19.89 11.00 -22.73
C GLY A 336 -18.47 11.19 -23.26
N PHE A 337 -17.50 10.42 -22.76
CA PHE A 337 -16.07 10.58 -23.09
C PHE A 337 -15.74 9.99 -24.46
N ILE A 338 -16.40 8.88 -24.80
CA ILE A 338 -16.16 8.15 -26.04
C ILE A 338 -17.40 8.17 -26.94
N SER A 339 -17.15 7.99 -28.23
CA SER A 339 -18.18 7.81 -29.23
C SER A 339 -17.71 6.74 -30.23
N GLY A 340 -18.65 5.99 -30.78
CA GLY A 340 -18.38 4.96 -31.78
C GLY A 340 -18.60 5.45 -33.21
N TYR A 341 -18.45 4.52 -34.16
CA TYR A 341 -18.69 4.72 -35.58
C TYR A 341 -19.74 3.72 -36.04
N ASN A 342 -20.88 4.19 -36.58
CA ASN A 342 -21.96 3.33 -37.11
C ASN A 342 -22.45 2.23 -36.14
N GLY A 343 -22.45 2.54 -34.83
CA GLY A 343 -22.83 1.59 -33.76
C GLY A 343 -21.73 0.61 -33.33
N PHE A 344 -20.47 0.85 -33.70
CA PHE A 344 -19.30 0.05 -33.29
C PHE A 344 -18.29 0.93 -32.52
N PHE A 345 -17.58 0.34 -31.55
CA PHE A 345 -16.52 1.03 -30.81
C PHE A 345 -15.12 0.71 -31.32
N GLN A 346 -14.91 -0.48 -31.90
CA GLN A 346 -13.65 -1.06 -32.33
C GLN A 346 -12.64 -1.19 -31.18
N PRO A 347 -12.94 -1.96 -30.13
CA PRO A 347 -12.18 -2.00 -28.88
C PRO A 347 -10.71 -2.42 -29.05
N ASN A 348 -10.43 -3.31 -30.01
CA ASN A 348 -9.09 -3.87 -30.22
C ASN A 348 -8.24 -3.06 -31.22
N GLU A 349 -8.80 -2.04 -31.86
CA GLU A 349 -8.05 -1.20 -32.77
C GLU A 349 -7.11 -0.26 -31.99
N SER A 350 -5.91 -0.05 -32.53
CA SER A 350 -4.95 0.88 -31.95
C SER A 350 -5.45 2.32 -32.09
N ILE A 351 -5.45 3.07 -30.99
CA ILE A 351 -5.95 4.45 -30.98
C ILE A 351 -4.98 5.41 -31.68
N THR A 352 -5.52 6.39 -32.42
CA THR A 352 -4.74 7.51 -32.95
C THR A 352 -4.58 8.63 -31.94
N ARG A 353 -3.57 9.48 -32.14
CA ARG A 353 -3.36 10.67 -31.31
C ARG A 353 -4.55 11.65 -31.37
N GLU A 354 -5.18 11.84 -32.53
CA GLU A 354 -6.37 12.69 -32.63
C GLU A 354 -7.61 12.09 -31.94
N GLN A 355 -7.77 10.76 -31.96
CA GLN A 355 -8.83 10.09 -31.21
C GLN A 355 -8.61 10.21 -29.71
N MET A 356 -7.37 10.04 -29.23
CA MET A 356 -7.03 10.23 -27.82
C MET A 356 -7.31 11.68 -27.36
N ALA A 357 -6.97 12.68 -28.18
CA ALA A 357 -7.25 14.08 -27.89
C ALA A 357 -8.76 14.35 -27.76
N SER A 358 -9.58 13.82 -28.68
CA SER A 358 -11.04 13.97 -28.60
C SER A 358 -11.63 13.36 -27.34
N ILE A 359 -11.15 12.18 -26.93
CA ILE A 359 -11.59 11.53 -25.70
C ILE A 359 -11.19 12.38 -24.47
N LEU A 360 -9.96 12.88 -24.41
CA LEU A 360 -9.51 13.69 -23.27
C LEU A 360 -10.30 14.99 -23.13
N VAL A 361 -10.49 15.71 -24.23
CA VAL A 361 -11.19 17.00 -24.20
C VAL A 361 -12.63 16.84 -23.73
N LYS A 362 -13.29 15.77 -24.17
CA LYS A 362 -14.64 15.42 -23.70
C LYS A 362 -14.63 15.03 -22.23
N ALA A 363 -13.71 14.16 -21.83
CA ALA A 363 -13.61 13.68 -20.46
C ALA A 363 -13.33 14.78 -19.43
N LEU A 364 -12.59 15.81 -19.84
CA LEU A 364 -12.19 16.92 -18.98
C LEU A 364 -12.98 18.21 -19.23
N GLY A 365 -14.02 18.16 -20.08
CA GLY A 365 -14.84 19.32 -20.44
C GLY A 365 -14.03 20.56 -20.82
N VAL A 366 -12.91 20.39 -21.54
CA VAL A 366 -11.95 21.48 -21.80
C VAL A 366 -12.63 22.61 -22.57
N ALA A 367 -12.67 23.78 -21.96
CA ALA A 367 -13.28 24.98 -22.52
C ALA A 367 -12.54 25.43 -23.80
N SER A 368 -13.24 26.17 -24.65
CA SER A 368 -12.67 26.73 -25.88
C SER A 368 -11.50 27.66 -25.57
N SER A 369 -10.35 27.43 -26.19
CA SER A 369 -9.21 28.34 -26.13
C SER A 369 -9.41 29.51 -27.11
N SER A 370 -9.02 30.72 -26.69
CA SER A 370 -9.06 31.93 -27.53
C SER A 370 -7.87 32.05 -28.49
N GLY A 371 -6.95 31.07 -28.48
CA GLY A 371 -5.76 31.04 -29.32
C GLY A 371 -5.73 29.84 -30.27
N PHE A 372 -5.37 30.09 -31.52
CA PHE A 372 -5.04 29.05 -32.49
C PHE A 372 -3.66 28.48 -32.18
N VAL A 373 -3.59 27.19 -31.86
CA VAL A 373 -2.32 26.48 -31.80
C VAL A 373 -1.91 26.11 -33.22
N THR A 374 -0.80 26.67 -33.70
CA THR A 374 -0.30 26.39 -35.05
C THR A 374 0.69 25.22 -35.03
N VAL A 375 0.26 24.05 -35.51
CA VAL A 375 1.13 22.88 -35.76
C VAL A 375 1.38 22.71 -37.26
N LYS A 376 2.59 22.27 -37.63
CA LYS A 376 3.04 22.15 -39.03
C LYS A 376 2.18 21.19 -39.86
N ASP A 377 1.62 20.18 -39.21
CA ASP A 377 0.83 19.12 -39.82
C ASP A 377 -0.68 19.27 -39.54
N ALA A 378 -1.14 20.49 -39.25
CA ALA A 378 -2.56 20.78 -38.99
C ALA A 378 -3.49 20.30 -40.12
N ALA A 379 -3.00 20.29 -41.37
CA ALA A 379 -3.75 19.79 -42.53
C ALA A 379 -4.00 18.26 -42.50
N LYS A 380 -3.27 17.50 -41.68
CA LYS A 380 -3.47 16.06 -41.49
C LYS A 380 -4.47 15.73 -40.40
N ILE A 381 -4.93 16.74 -39.64
CA ILE A 381 -5.93 16.55 -38.59
C ILE A 381 -7.29 16.38 -39.27
N SER A 382 -8.02 15.33 -38.90
CA SER A 382 -9.37 15.13 -39.40
C SER A 382 -10.27 16.31 -39.01
N ALA A 383 -11.14 16.75 -39.93
CA ALA A 383 -12.01 17.91 -39.69
C ALA A 383 -12.84 17.79 -38.40
N TRP A 384 -13.29 16.58 -38.06
CA TRP A 384 -14.06 16.30 -36.84
C TRP A 384 -13.23 16.42 -35.55
N ALA A 385 -11.92 16.20 -35.61
CA ALA A 385 -11.02 16.19 -34.45
C ALA A 385 -10.34 17.55 -34.22
N LYS A 386 -10.39 18.46 -35.20
CA LYS A 386 -9.60 19.69 -35.22
C LYS A 386 -9.74 20.53 -33.95
N SER A 387 -10.97 20.79 -33.52
CA SER A 387 -11.23 21.59 -32.31
C SER A 387 -10.71 20.90 -31.05
N ASP A 388 -10.87 19.59 -30.93
CA ASP A 388 -10.41 18.83 -29.77
C ASP A 388 -8.87 18.76 -29.72
N VAL A 389 -8.21 18.60 -30.87
CA VAL A 389 -6.74 18.62 -30.94
C VAL A 389 -6.19 19.99 -30.52
N GLU A 390 -6.78 21.08 -31.02
CA GLU A 390 -6.40 22.45 -30.65
C GLU A 390 -6.54 22.68 -29.13
N LYS A 391 -7.66 22.25 -28.54
CA LYS A 391 -7.91 22.33 -27.09
C LYS A 391 -6.92 21.49 -26.28
N ALA A 392 -6.67 20.25 -26.71
CA ALA A 392 -5.75 19.34 -26.02
C ALA A 392 -4.32 19.89 -25.97
N ILE A 393 -3.86 20.55 -27.04
CA ILE A 393 -2.54 21.19 -27.07
C ILE A 393 -2.54 22.47 -26.22
N ALA A 394 -3.58 23.31 -26.34
CA ALA A 394 -3.69 24.55 -25.57
C ALA A 394 -3.71 24.31 -24.05
N ALA A 395 -4.38 23.23 -23.62
CA ALA A 395 -4.42 22.79 -22.22
C ALA A 395 -3.17 21.98 -21.80
N GLN A 396 -2.17 21.83 -22.68
CA GLN A 396 -0.93 21.06 -22.47
C GLN A 396 -1.14 19.57 -22.11
N LEU A 397 -2.35 19.05 -22.35
CA LEU A 397 -2.70 17.65 -22.09
C LEU A 397 -1.95 16.73 -23.04
N MET A 398 -1.86 17.13 -24.32
CA MET A 398 -1.11 16.41 -25.35
C MET A 398 -0.13 17.34 -26.04
N GLN A 399 1.08 16.83 -26.28
CA GLN A 399 2.15 17.59 -26.93
C GLN A 399 2.65 16.83 -28.17
N GLY A 400 3.08 17.60 -29.16
CA GLY A 400 3.72 17.12 -30.37
C GLY A 400 5.25 17.18 -30.29
N GLN A 401 5.93 16.82 -31.38
CA GLN A 401 7.39 16.94 -31.52
C GLN A 401 7.71 17.83 -32.72
N ASP A 402 8.75 18.68 -32.62
CA ASP A 402 9.22 19.56 -33.69
C ASP A 402 8.12 20.43 -34.32
N ASN A 403 7.16 20.86 -33.48
CA ASN A 403 5.96 21.60 -33.85
C ASN A 403 4.96 20.83 -34.75
N SER A 404 5.00 19.50 -34.74
CA SER A 404 4.01 18.62 -35.41
C SER A 404 3.25 17.80 -34.37
N PHE A 405 1.93 17.66 -34.54
CA PHE A 405 1.09 16.91 -33.61
C PHE A 405 1.05 15.40 -33.90
N ASP A 406 1.25 15.00 -35.15
CA ASP A 406 1.09 13.65 -35.70
C ASP A 406 -0.30 13.04 -35.40
N PRO A 407 -1.39 13.59 -35.97
CA PRO A 407 -2.76 13.22 -35.59
C PRO A 407 -3.10 11.75 -35.86
N GLN A 408 -2.54 11.16 -36.92
CA GLN A 408 -2.80 9.77 -37.32
C GLN A 408 -1.84 8.75 -36.69
N GLY A 409 -0.80 9.25 -36.01
CA GLY A 409 0.18 8.46 -35.28
C GLY A 409 -0.48 7.56 -34.25
N ARG A 410 0.04 6.33 -34.11
CA ARG A 410 -0.42 5.40 -33.08
C ARG A 410 0.13 5.82 -31.71
N VAL A 411 -0.69 5.64 -30.69
CA VAL A 411 -0.30 5.96 -29.31
C VAL A 411 0.36 4.75 -28.67
N THR A 412 1.56 4.92 -28.12
CA THR A 412 2.20 3.88 -27.29
C THR A 412 1.62 3.86 -25.88
N ARG A 413 1.76 2.72 -25.19
CA ARG A 413 1.27 2.57 -23.81
C ARG A 413 1.84 3.63 -22.87
N GLU A 414 3.14 3.93 -22.94
CA GLU A 414 3.74 4.99 -22.12
C GLU A 414 3.20 6.40 -22.45
N MET A 415 2.90 6.70 -23.72
CA MET A 415 2.28 7.97 -24.11
C MET A 415 0.88 8.09 -23.52
N ALA A 416 0.08 7.03 -23.63
CA ALA A 416 -1.26 7.00 -23.07
C ALA A 416 -1.25 7.15 -21.54
N THR A 417 -0.29 6.52 -20.84
CA THR A 417 -0.13 6.68 -19.39
C THR A 417 0.18 8.11 -18.98
N VAL A 418 1.12 8.77 -19.67
CA VAL A 418 1.44 10.18 -19.41
C VAL A 418 0.21 11.06 -19.63
N VAL A 419 -0.50 10.86 -20.73
CA VAL A 419 -1.67 11.67 -21.07
C VAL A 419 -2.83 11.43 -20.10
N ALA A 420 -3.05 10.19 -19.65
CA ALA A 420 -4.06 9.88 -18.66
C ALA A 420 -3.75 10.54 -17.30
N LEU A 421 -2.51 10.51 -16.83
CA LEU A 421 -2.15 11.18 -15.57
C LEU A 421 -2.22 12.70 -15.66
N ARG A 422 -1.90 13.30 -16.82
CA ARG A 422 -2.20 14.73 -17.04
C ARG A 422 -3.70 15.04 -16.95
N ALA A 423 -4.56 14.11 -17.37
CA ALA A 423 -6.00 14.27 -17.21
C ALA A 423 -6.42 14.26 -15.73
N TYR A 424 -5.81 13.39 -14.91
CA TYR A 424 -5.97 13.42 -13.46
C TYR A 424 -5.52 14.76 -12.85
N ASP A 425 -4.30 15.19 -13.16
CA ASP A 425 -3.73 16.45 -12.67
C ASP A 425 -4.58 17.66 -13.07
N TYR A 426 -5.09 17.67 -14.30
CA TYR A 426 -6.00 18.70 -14.77
C TYR A 426 -7.29 18.71 -13.96
N ARG A 427 -7.89 17.54 -13.69
CA ARG A 427 -9.16 17.43 -12.95
C ARG A 427 -9.02 17.88 -11.49
N ILE A 428 -7.93 17.52 -10.81
CA ILE A 428 -7.69 17.98 -9.44
C ILE A 428 -7.44 19.50 -9.38
N GLY A 429 -6.82 20.09 -10.41
CA GLY A 429 -6.64 21.54 -10.53
C GLY A 429 -7.89 22.31 -10.97
N HIS A 430 -8.88 21.63 -11.56
CA HIS A 430 -10.11 22.22 -12.12
C HIS A 430 -11.37 21.45 -11.68
N PRO A 431 -11.72 21.42 -10.39
CA PRO A 431 -12.78 20.56 -9.85
C PRO A 431 -14.19 20.91 -10.36
N ALA A 432 -14.40 22.13 -10.87
CA ALA A 432 -15.70 22.59 -11.40
C ALA A 432 -16.13 21.92 -12.73
N VAL A 433 -15.32 21.02 -13.29
CA VAL A 433 -15.63 20.27 -14.52
C VAL A 433 -16.19 18.87 -14.25
N ALA A 434 -16.43 18.51 -12.98
CA ALA A 434 -17.18 17.30 -12.63
C ALA A 434 -18.65 17.44 -13.06
N ALA A 435 -19.05 16.72 -14.11
CA ALA A 435 -20.45 16.51 -14.47
C ALA A 435 -21.01 15.29 -13.74
#